data_AF-A0A8G1QTH4-F1
#
_entry.id   AF-A0A8G1QTH4-F1
#
_cell.length_a   1.000
_cell.length_b   1.000
_cell.length_c   1.000
_cell.angle_alpha   90.00
_cell.angle_beta   90.00
_cell.angle_gamma   90.00
#
_symmetry.space_group_name_H-M   'P 1'
#
loop_
_entity.id
_entity.type
_entity.pdbx_description
1 polymer ?
#
loop_
_entity_poly.entity_id
_entity_poly.type
_entity_poly.pdbx_seq_one_letter_code
_entity_poly.pdbx_strand_id
1 'polypeptide(L)'
;MPDFYPALRNRRNNELARLAEEHLQHDLRSEDRDALTTATQKVAWWTTIGSAVGLGLGLYAAFRLRSSRKTFFEVFRAREKPTHVVFAGGRSEPIPDITPLLKPTTLGDFTTYFFASAGGFFLGGELGFLGGAWSGSRCITADPDRRQRIETAFRKFRAEVLRKEADELDRGLDVSDQMF
;
A
#
# COMPACT_ATOMS: atom_id res chain seq x y z
N MET A 1 13.34 -0.54 30.09
CA MET A 1 11.96 -1.04 29.93
C MET A 1 11.66 -1.25 28.44
N PRO A 2 11.96 -2.40 27.80
CA PRO A 2 11.65 -2.61 26.37
C PRO A 2 10.42 -3.50 26.09
N ASP A 3 9.96 -4.33 27.04
CA ASP A 3 8.98 -5.40 26.75
C ASP A 3 7.51 -5.05 27.04
N PHE A 4 7.24 -3.90 27.65
CA PHE A 4 5.88 -3.53 28.09
C PHE A 4 4.96 -3.09 26.95
N TYR A 5 5.45 -2.27 26.01
CA TYR A 5 4.65 -1.72 24.91
C TYR A 5 4.09 -2.75 23.92
N PRO A 6 4.89 -3.73 23.42
CA PRO A 6 4.34 -4.74 22.50
C PRO A 6 3.32 -5.65 23.21
N ALA A 7 3.53 -5.99 24.48
CA ALA A 7 2.60 -6.79 25.26
C ALA A 7 1.26 -6.06 25.51
N LEU A 8 1.31 -4.77 25.85
CA LEU A 8 0.12 -3.95 26.08
C LEU A 8 -0.72 -3.81 24.79
N ARG A 9 -0.05 -3.55 23.66
CA ARG A 9 -0.70 -3.46 22.34
C ARG A 9 -1.36 -4.78 21.94
N ASN A 10 -0.69 -5.91 22.17
CA ASN A 10 -1.23 -7.22 21.82
C ASN A 10 -2.45 -7.58 22.66
N ARG A 11 -2.42 -7.25 23.96
CA ARG A 11 -3.55 -7.46 24.87
C ARG A 11 -4.77 -6.65 24.42
N ARG A 12 -4.58 -5.36 24.10
CA ARG A 12 -5.65 -4.48 23.60
C ARG A 12 -6.25 -4.99 22.29
N ASN A 13 -5.42 -5.43 21.35
CA ASN A 13 -5.87 -6.02 20.10
C ASN A 13 -6.71 -7.29 20.31
N ASN A 14 -6.27 -8.19 21.20
CA ASN A 14 -7.00 -9.41 21.51
C ASN A 14 -8.35 -9.14 22.17
N GLU A 15 -8.43 -8.12 23.03
CA GLU A 15 -9.68 -7.73 23.67
C GLU A 15 -10.67 -7.12 22.67
N LEU A 16 -10.21 -6.25 21.76
CA LEU A 16 -11.03 -5.70 20.68
C LEU A 16 -11.51 -6.80 19.72
N ALA A 17 -10.65 -7.77 19.39
CA ALA A 17 -11.03 -8.92 18.56
C ALA A 17 -12.12 -9.76 19.23
N ARG A 18 -12.01 -10.00 20.54
CA ARG A 18 -13.03 -10.73 21.31
C ARG A 18 -14.35 -9.97 21.35
N LEU A 19 -14.31 -8.65 21.55
CA LEU A 19 -15.50 -7.81 21.57
C LEU A 19 -16.19 -7.76 20.20
N ALA A 20 -15.40 -7.71 19.12
CA ALA A 20 -15.92 -7.80 17.76
C ALA A 20 -16.61 -9.15 17.52
N GLU A 21 -15.98 -10.26 17.93
CA GLU A 21 -16.54 -11.60 17.79
C GLU A 21 -17.86 -11.74 18.55
N GLU A 22 -17.95 -11.21 19.78
CA GLU A 22 -19.18 -11.23 20.57
C GLU A 22 -20.34 -10.48 19.88
N HIS A 23 -20.07 -9.29 19.33
CA HIS A 23 -21.08 -8.55 18.55
C HIS A 23 -21.45 -9.25 17.24
N LEU A 24 -20.49 -9.85 16.53
CA LEU A 24 -20.78 -10.63 15.33
C LEU A 24 -21.63 -11.86 15.64
N GLN A 25 -21.44 -12.49 16.79
CA GLN A 25 -22.20 -13.67 17.20
C GLN A 25 -23.60 -13.34 17.69
N HIS A 26 -23.74 -12.29 18.51
CA HIS A 26 -25.02 -11.90 19.14
C HIS A 26 -25.92 -11.02 18.26
N ASP A 27 -25.36 -10.03 17.55
CA ASP A 27 -26.17 -9.03 16.82
C ASP A 27 -26.46 -9.43 15.36
N LEU A 28 -25.75 -10.43 14.81
CA LEU A 28 -25.90 -10.85 13.41
C LEU A 28 -26.39 -12.28 13.27
N ARG A 29 -27.12 -12.52 12.18
CA ARG A 29 -27.51 -13.86 11.74
C ARG A 29 -26.34 -14.56 11.05
N SER A 30 -26.40 -15.88 10.93
CA SER A 30 -25.42 -16.67 10.16
C SER A 30 -25.26 -16.16 8.72
N GLU A 31 -26.39 -15.89 8.05
CA GLU A 31 -26.41 -15.35 6.69
C GLU A 31 -25.68 -14.00 6.53
N ASP A 32 -25.74 -13.14 7.55
CA ASP A 32 -25.09 -11.83 7.52
C ASP A 32 -23.58 -11.98 7.75
N ARG A 33 -23.17 -12.90 8.62
CA ARG A 33 -21.76 -13.26 8.84
C ARG A 33 -21.13 -13.88 7.59
N ASP A 34 -21.86 -14.75 6.89
CA ASP A 34 -21.41 -15.34 5.63
C ASP A 34 -21.25 -14.28 4.53
N ALA A 35 -22.15 -13.30 4.47
CA ALA A 35 -22.05 -12.18 3.56
C ALA A 35 -20.83 -11.29 3.86
N LEU A 36 -20.56 -11.00 5.14
CA LEU A 36 -19.34 -10.28 5.57
C LEU A 36 -18.08 -11.06 5.21
N THR A 37 -18.05 -12.36 5.48
CA THR A 37 -16.93 -13.25 5.13
C THR A 37 -16.70 -13.26 3.63
N THR A 38 -17.76 -13.41 2.84
CA THR A 38 -17.68 -13.37 1.37
C THR A 38 -17.18 -12.02 0.86
N ALA A 39 -17.62 -10.91 1.47
CA ALA A 39 -17.15 -9.58 1.11
C ALA A 39 -15.65 -9.42 1.39
N THR A 40 -15.17 -9.86 2.57
CA THR A 40 -13.74 -9.81 2.90
C THR A 40 -12.90 -10.68 1.97
N GLN A 41 -13.38 -11.88 1.63
CA GLN A 41 -12.72 -12.77 0.66
C GLN A 41 -12.63 -12.14 -0.73
N LYS A 42 -13.68 -11.46 -1.19
CA LYS A 42 -13.66 -10.70 -2.45
C LYS A 42 -12.63 -9.58 -2.43
N VAL A 43 -12.57 -8.80 -1.35
CA VAL A 43 -11.57 -7.75 -1.17
C VAL A 43 -10.16 -8.34 -1.23
N ALA A 44 -9.90 -9.40 -0.47
CA ALA A 44 -8.60 -10.07 -0.45
C ALA A 44 -8.21 -10.62 -1.82
N TRP A 45 -9.15 -11.27 -2.52
CA TRP A 45 -8.95 -11.83 -3.85
C TRP A 45 -8.59 -10.75 -4.88
N TRP A 46 -9.38 -9.68 -4.96
CA TRP A 46 -9.13 -8.58 -5.90
C TRP A 46 -7.84 -7.81 -5.56
N THR A 47 -7.55 -7.58 -4.28
CA THR A 47 -6.29 -6.97 -3.84
C THR A 47 -5.10 -7.83 -4.24
N THR A 48 -5.20 -9.15 -4.08
CA THR A 48 -4.14 -10.11 -4.44
C THR A 48 -3.90 -10.10 -5.95
N ILE A 49 -4.96 -10.16 -6.76
CA ILE A 49 -4.85 -10.07 -8.22
C ILE A 49 -4.24 -8.74 -8.64
N GLY A 50 -4.77 -7.63 -8.12
CA GLY A 50 -4.29 -6.29 -8.43
C GLY A 50 -2.82 -6.13 -8.09
N SER A 51 -2.40 -6.59 -6.91
CA SER A 51 -1.00 -6.58 -6.46
C SER A 51 -0.09 -7.40 -7.36
N ALA A 52 -0.52 -8.61 -7.75
CA ALA A 52 0.25 -9.49 -8.62
C ALA A 52 0.42 -8.88 -10.03
N VAL A 53 -0.66 -8.36 -10.60
CA VAL A 53 -0.65 -7.67 -11.91
C VAL A 53 0.22 -6.42 -11.83
N GLY A 54 0.05 -5.61 -10.79
CA GLY A 54 0.82 -4.40 -10.55
C GLY A 54 2.32 -4.66 -10.41
N LEU A 55 2.71 -5.70 -9.66
CA LEU A 55 4.10 -6.13 -9.54
C LEU A 55 4.66 -6.58 -10.90
N GLY A 56 3.89 -7.34 -11.67
CA GLY A 56 4.26 -7.76 -13.03
C GLY A 56 4.49 -6.57 -13.98
N LEU A 57 3.58 -5.60 -13.96
CA LEU A 57 3.72 -4.36 -14.74
C LEU A 57 4.91 -3.52 -14.27
N GLY A 58 5.16 -3.45 -12.96
CA GLY A 58 6.33 -2.80 -12.38
C GLY A 58 7.64 -3.42 -12.85
N LEU A 59 7.74 -4.76 -12.83
CA LEU A 59 8.89 -5.49 -13.37
C LEU A 59 9.08 -5.26 -14.88
N TYR A 60 7.98 -5.28 -15.64
CA TYR A 60 8.01 -4.98 -17.07
C TYR A 60 8.51 -3.56 -17.35
N ALA A 61 8.02 -2.58 -16.60
CA ALA A 61 8.46 -1.18 -16.70
C ALA A 61 9.96 -1.03 -16.36
N ALA A 62 10.43 -1.70 -15.29
CA ALA A 62 11.85 -1.72 -14.94
C ALA A 62 12.71 -2.30 -16.07
N PHE A 63 12.30 -3.45 -16.62
CA PHE A 63 12.98 -4.08 -17.75
C PHE A 63 13.03 -3.15 -18.97
N ARG A 64 11.91 -2.51 -19.30
CA ARG A 64 11.80 -1.55 -20.41
C ARG A 64 12.71 -0.34 -20.21
N LEU A 65 12.75 0.23 -19.01
CA LEU A 65 13.60 1.38 -18.66
C LEU A 65 15.08 1.03 -18.75
N ARG A 66 15.48 -0.13 -18.20
CA ARG A 66 16.85 -0.63 -18.28
C ARG A 66 17.29 -0.81 -19.74
N SER A 67 16.44 -1.44 -20.55
CA SER A 67 16.70 -1.66 -21.97
C SER A 67 16.92 -0.33 -22.71
N SER A 68 16.01 0.65 -22.51
CA SER A 68 16.17 1.99 -23.09
C SER A 68 17.47 2.67 -22.68
N ARG A 69 17.82 2.66 -21.37
CA ARG A 69 19.08 3.26 -20.87
C ARG A 69 20.31 2.63 -21.51
N LYS A 70 20.32 1.30 -21.67
CA LYS A 70 21.41 0.58 -22.34
C LYS A 70 21.55 1.02 -23.80
N THR A 71 20.45 1.08 -24.54
CA THR A 71 20.45 1.57 -25.94
C THR A 71 20.98 3.00 -26.05
N PHE A 72 20.54 3.90 -25.17
CA PHE A 72 21.08 5.27 -25.14
C PHE A 72 22.59 5.28 -24.89
N PHE A 73 23.05 4.54 -23.88
CA PHE A 73 24.48 4.46 -23.58
C PHE A 73 25.30 3.94 -24.77
N GLU A 74 24.82 2.91 -25.47
CA GLU A 74 25.48 2.37 -26.66
C GLU A 74 25.57 3.41 -27.79
N VAL A 75 24.49 4.15 -28.05
CA VAL A 75 24.47 5.22 -29.06
C VAL A 75 25.46 6.34 -28.73
N PHE A 76 25.51 6.78 -27.47
CA PHE A 76 26.44 7.84 -27.04
C PHE A 76 27.89 7.36 -26.95
N ARG A 77 28.13 6.07 -26.71
CA ARG A 77 29.48 5.51 -26.67
C ARG A 77 30.07 5.26 -28.05
N ALA A 78 29.26 4.82 -29.02
CA ALA A 78 29.74 4.33 -30.31
C ALA A 78 29.87 5.42 -31.40
N ARG A 79 29.32 6.62 -31.20
CA ARG A 79 29.45 7.73 -32.15
C ARG A 79 30.72 8.54 -31.92
N GLU A 80 31.35 9.00 -33.00
CA GLU A 80 32.27 10.13 -32.97
C GLU A 80 31.57 11.32 -32.32
N LYS A 81 32.10 11.79 -31.18
CA LYS A 81 31.49 12.86 -30.41
C LYS A 81 32.05 14.20 -30.86
N PRO A 82 31.23 15.19 -31.22
CA PRO A 82 31.70 16.56 -31.38
C PRO A 82 32.24 17.04 -30.03
N THR A 83 33.49 17.48 -30.01
CA THR A 83 34.17 17.93 -28.77
C THR A 83 34.05 19.43 -28.56
N HIS A 84 33.83 20.19 -29.63
CA HIS A 84 33.79 21.64 -29.63
C HIS A 84 32.69 22.16 -30.57
N VAL A 85 32.03 23.25 -30.17
CA VAL A 85 31.17 24.05 -31.06
C VAL A 85 31.96 25.29 -31.46
N VAL A 86 32.07 25.53 -32.78
CA VAL A 86 32.65 26.77 -33.31
C VAL A 86 31.52 27.72 -33.68
N PHE A 87 31.46 28.86 -33.01
CA PHE A 87 30.48 29.92 -33.31
C PHE A 87 30.93 30.73 -34.53
N ALA A 88 29.98 31.38 -35.22
CA ALA A 88 30.27 32.19 -36.41
C ALA A 88 31.33 33.30 -36.19
N GLY A 89 31.53 33.72 -34.94
CA GLY A 89 32.58 34.67 -34.54
C GLY A 89 33.95 34.04 -34.23
N GLY A 90 34.19 32.77 -34.57
CA GLY A 90 35.47 32.08 -34.36
C GLY A 90 35.73 31.59 -32.94
N ARG A 91 34.84 31.88 -31.98
CA ARG A 91 34.89 31.33 -30.62
C ARG A 91 34.61 29.84 -30.64
N SER A 92 35.39 29.06 -29.89
CA SER A 92 35.21 27.62 -29.70
C SER A 92 34.86 27.33 -28.24
N GLU A 93 33.79 26.59 -27.99
CA GLU A 93 33.39 26.15 -26.63
C GLU A 93 33.31 24.62 -26.55
N PRO A 94 33.82 23.99 -25.47
CA PRO A 94 33.82 22.54 -25.32
C PRO A 94 32.42 22.02 -25.04
N ILE A 95 32.05 20.90 -25.67
CA ILE A 95 30.80 20.20 -25.39
C ILE A 95 31.02 19.26 -24.20
N PRO A 96 30.21 19.36 -23.13
CA PRO A 96 30.36 18.48 -21.97
C PRO A 96 30.01 17.02 -22.33
N ASP A 97 30.88 16.07 -21.98
CA ASP A 97 30.61 14.65 -22.18
C ASP A 97 29.65 14.13 -21.10
N ILE A 98 28.42 13.86 -21.50
CA ILE A 98 27.36 13.32 -20.64
C ILE A 98 27.37 11.79 -20.53
N THR A 99 28.23 11.10 -21.28
CA THR A 99 28.31 9.62 -21.31
C THR A 99 28.52 8.98 -19.94
N PRO A 100 29.33 9.55 -19.01
CA PRO A 100 29.49 9.00 -17.67
C PRO A 100 28.17 8.97 -16.87
N LEU A 101 27.26 9.93 -17.11
CA LEU A 101 25.97 10.02 -16.42
C LEU A 101 24.95 8.99 -16.94
N LEU A 102 25.13 8.55 -18.19
CA LEU A 102 24.28 7.55 -18.84
C LEU A 102 24.76 6.12 -18.59
N LYS A 103 25.92 5.95 -17.94
CA LYS A 103 26.51 4.65 -17.68
C LYS A 103 25.57 3.83 -16.79
N PRO A 104 25.18 2.60 -17.21
CA PRO A 104 24.43 1.69 -16.36
C PRO A 104 25.23 1.37 -15.09
N THR A 105 24.57 1.42 -13.93
CA THR A 105 25.17 1.10 -12.64
C THR A 105 24.34 0.02 -11.94
N THR A 106 25.00 -0.81 -11.14
CA THR A 106 24.35 -1.89 -10.37
C THR A 106 23.35 -1.33 -9.36
N LEU A 107 23.68 -0.22 -8.69
CA LEU A 107 22.78 0.46 -7.76
C LEU A 107 21.58 1.09 -8.50
N GLY A 108 21.81 1.68 -9.67
CA GLY A 108 20.74 2.22 -10.51
C GLY A 108 19.78 1.13 -11.01
N ASP A 109 20.32 -0.04 -11.35
CA ASP A 109 19.51 -1.20 -11.73
C ASP A 109 18.67 -1.71 -10.54
N PHE A 110 19.30 -1.91 -9.38
CA PHE A 110 18.60 -2.34 -8.17
C PHE A 110 17.46 -1.39 -7.80
N THR A 111 17.75 -0.09 -7.74
CA THR A 111 16.74 0.94 -7.42
C THR A 111 15.61 0.94 -8.44
N THR A 112 15.91 0.80 -9.73
CA THR A 112 14.88 0.72 -10.78
C THR A 112 13.95 -0.47 -10.57
N TYR A 113 14.49 -1.67 -10.37
CA TYR A 113 13.65 -2.85 -10.12
C TYR A 113 12.86 -2.74 -8.82
N PHE A 114 13.53 -2.32 -7.74
CA PHE A 114 12.88 -2.19 -6.43
C PHE A 114 11.71 -1.19 -6.48
N PHE A 115 11.95 0.05 -6.92
CA PHE A 115 10.91 1.08 -6.90
C PHE A 115 9.82 0.85 -7.94
N ALA A 116 10.16 0.33 -9.12
CA ALA A 116 9.13 0.00 -10.11
C ALA A 116 8.25 -1.16 -9.64
N SER A 117 8.84 -2.21 -9.06
CA SER A 117 8.07 -3.32 -8.49
C SER A 117 7.27 -2.93 -7.26
N ALA A 118 7.86 -2.17 -6.33
CA ALA A 118 7.17 -1.70 -5.12
C ALA A 118 6.03 -0.74 -5.48
N GLY A 119 6.28 0.22 -6.38
CA GLY A 119 5.27 1.14 -6.88
C GLY A 119 4.17 0.40 -7.65
N GLY A 120 4.53 -0.54 -8.51
CA GLY A 120 3.58 -1.38 -9.24
C GLY A 120 2.71 -2.22 -8.31
N PHE A 121 3.32 -2.91 -7.34
CA PHE A 121 2.62 -3.69 -6.31
C PHE A 121 1.65 -2.82 -5.51
N PHE A 122 2.10 -1.65 -5.05
CA PHE A 122 1.28 -0.73 -4.27
C PHE A 122 0.10 -0.20 -5.10
N LEU A 123 0.35 0.36 -6.27
CA LEU A 123 -0.72 0.89 -7.13
C LEU A 123 -1.70 -0.20 -7.57
N GLY A 124 -1.19 -1.38 -7.93
CA GLY A 124 -2.03 -2.52 -8.27
C GLY A 124 -2.85 -3.03 -7.08
N GLY A 125 -2.25 -3.08 -5.89
CA GLY A 125 -2.90 -3.49 -4.65
C GLY A 125 -4.02 -2.54 -4.25
N GLU A 126 -3.78 -1.23 -4.27
CA GLU A 126 -4.80 -0.21 -3.97
C GLU A 126 -5.96 -0.25 -4.98
N LEU A 127 -5.67 -0.38 -6.28
CA LEU A 127 -6.72 -0.52 -7.29
C LEU A 127 -7.51 -1.81 -7.14
N GLY A 128 -6.82 -2.92 -6.83
CA GLY A 128 -7.45 -4.20 -6.51
C GLY A 128 -8.32 -4.10 -5.25
N PHE A 129 -7.84 -3.42 -4.22
CA PHE A 129 -8.57 -3.17 -2.99
C PHE A 129 -9.84 -2.36 -3.26
N LEU A 130 -9.76 -1.25 -4.01
CA LEU A 130 -10.92 -0.44 -4.36
C LEU A 130 -11.96 -1.23 -5.17
N GLY A 131 -11.51 -2.01 -6.16
CA GLY A 131 -12.40 -2.88 -6.95
C GLY A 131 -13.05 -3.96 -6.09
N GLY A 132 -12.27 -4.57 -5.19
CA GLY A 132 -12.74 -5.55 -4.21
C GLY A 132 -13.72 -4.96 -3.21
N ALA A 133 -13.47 -3.76 -2.70
CA ALA A 133 -14.32 -3.04 -1.77
C ALA A 133 -15.65 -2.67 -2.43
N TRP A 134 -15.64 -2.23 -3.69
CA TRP A 134 -16.86 -1.99 -4.44
C TRP A 134 -17.68 -3.28 -4.65
N SER A 135 -17.02 -4.37 -5.05
CA SER A 135 -17.66 -5.68 -5.24
C SER A 135 -18.22 -6.26 -3.94
N GLY A 136 -17.46 -6.20 -2.85
CA GLY A 136 -17.86 -6.66 -1.52
C GLY A 136 -18.97 -5.79 -0.93
N SER A 137 -18.86 -4.47 -1.06
CA SER A 137 -19.91 -3.52 -0.64
C SER A 137 -21.23 -3.84 -1.34
N ARG A 138 -21.21 -4.07 -2.66
CA ARG A 138 -22.41 -4.46 -3.41
C ARG A 138 -23.04 -5.76 -2.88
N CYS A 139 -22.24 -6.71 -2.39
CA CYS A 139 -22.74 -7.95 -1.78
C CYS A 139 -23.47 -7.70 -0.45
N ILE A 140 -23.01 -6.72 0.32
CA ILE A 140 -23.63 -6.33 1.60
C ILE A 140 -24.87 -5.46 1.37
N THR A 141 -24.82 -4.54 0.41
CA THR A 141 -25.89 -3.56 0.15
C THR A 141 -27.01 -4.07 -0.74
N ALA A 142 -26.89 -5.27 -1.32
CA ALA A 142 -27.92 -5.84 -2.20
C ALA A 142 -29.24 -6.11 -1.45
N ASP A 143 -29.17 -6.41 -0.15
CA ASP A 143 -30.33 -6.59 0.72
C ASP A 143 -30.38 -5.41 1.72
N PRO A 144 -31.42 -4.56 1.67
CA PRO A 144 -31.54 -3.40 2.56
C PRO A 144 -31.69 -3.79 4.03
N ASP A 145 -32.36 -4.90 4.33
CA ASP A 145 -32.58 -5.35 5.72
C ASP A 145 -31.27 -5.87 6.32
N ARG A 146 -30.51 -6.66 5.54
CA ARG A 146 -29.15 -7.09 5.92
C ARG A 146 -28.25 -5.90 6.18
N ARG A 147 -28.24 -4.93 5.28
CA ARG A 147 -27.44 -3.71 5.43
C ARG A 147 -27.78 -3.01 6.75
N GLN A 148 -29.06 -2.86 7.07
CA GLN A 148 -29.50 -2.19 8.30
C GLN A 148 -29.08 -2.96 9.56
N ARG A 149 -29.16 -4.30 9.55
CA ARG A 149 -28.67 -5.15 10.67
C ARG A 149 -27.17 -5.00 10.88
N ILE A 150 -26.39 -5.10 9.81
CA ILE A 150 -24.92 -4.95 9.84
C ILE A 150 -24.53 -3.57 10.34
N GLU A 151 -25.18 -2.51 9.85
CA GLU A 151 -24.90 -1.14 10.28
C GLU A 151 -25.24 -0.92 11.76
N THR A 152 -26.36 -1.48 12.22
CA THR A 152 -26.76 -1.39 13.63
C THR A 152 -25.76 -2.12 14.53
N ALA A 153 -25.38 -3.35 14.17
CA ALA A 153 -24.36 -4.12 14.90
C ALA A 153 -23.03 -3.36 14.95
N PHE A 154 -22.59 -2.79 13.81
CA PHE A 154 -21.36 -2.02 13.74
C PHE A 154 -21.40 -0.74 14.59
N ARG A 155 -22.54 -0.03 14.63
CA ARG A 155 -22.73 1.14 15.50
C ARG A 155 -22.65 0.76 16.99
N LYS A 156 -23.26 -0.35 17.40
CA LYS A 156 -23.19 -0.84 18.78
C LYS A 156 -21.74 -1.20 19.16
N PHE A 157 -21.08 -1.99 18.32
CA PHE A 157 -19.68 -2.34 18.49
C PHE A 157 -18.79 -1.10 18.67
N ARG A 158 -18.93 -0.11 17.78
CA ARG A 158 -18.13 1.13 17.86
C ARG A 158 -18.43 1.94 19.13
N ALA A 159 -19.70 1.99 19.55
CA ALA A 159 -20.06 2.66 20.80
C ALA A 159 -19.44 1.96 22.01
N GLU A 160 -19.36 0.64 22.00
CA GLU A 160 -18.77 -0.14 23.09
C GLU A 160 -17.24 -0.05 23.12
N VAL A 161 -16.58 -0.05 21.96
CA VAL A 161 -15.15 0.24 21.86
C VAL A 161 -14.83 1.62 22.43
N LEU A 162 -15.60 2.65 22.07
CA LEU A 162 -15.39 4.01 22.59
C LEU A 162 -15.62 4.11 24.11
N ARG A 163 -16.61 3.39 24.64
CA ARG A 163 -16.83 3.30 26.09
C ARG A 163 -15.66 2.65 26.79
N LYS A 164 -15.13 1.55 26.25
CA LYS A 164 -13.93 0.91 26.81
C LYS A 164 -12.70 1.81 26.75
N GLU A 165 -12.49 2.52 25.65
CA GLU A 165 -11.40 3.49 25.53
C GLU A 165 -11.53 4.63 26.55
N ALA A 166 -12.74 5.12 26.79
CA ALA A 166 -13.01 6.10 27.84
C ALA A 166 -12.78 5.52 29.24
N ASP A 167 -13.26 4.31 29.53
CA ASP A 167 -13.04 3.63 30.81
C ASP A 167 -11.54 3.36 31.08
N GLU A 168 -10.77 3.04 30.04
CA GLU A 168 -9.31 2.90 30.12
C GLU A 168 -8.62 4.23 30.42
N LEU A 169 -9.13 5.33 29.85
CA LEU A 169 -8.62 6.69 30.11
C LEU A 169 -8.97 7.15 31.53
N ASP A 170 -10.20 6.89 31.99
CA ASP A 170 -10.71 7.25 33.32
C ASP A 170 -10.07 6.43 34.44
N ARG A 171 -9.65 5.18 34.16
CA ARG A 171 -8.91 4.34 35.13
C ARG A 171 -7.50 4.85 35.45
N GLY A 172 -7.05 5.92 34.79
CA GLY A 172 -5.82 6.62 35.18
C GLY A 172 -4.57 5.76 35.00
N LEU A 173 -4.28 5.36 33.76
CA LEU A 173 -2.87 5.19 33.40
C LEU A 173 -2.25 6.58 33.51
N ASP A 174 -1.39 6.74 34.52
CA ASP A 174 -0.84 8.02 34.96
C ASP A 174 -0.35 8.83 33.74
N VAL A 175 -1.04 9.93 33.44
CA VAL A 175 -0.77 10.77 32.26
C VAL A 175 0.66 11.32 32.32
N SER A 176 1.23 11.41 33.53
CA SER A 176 2.63 11.71 33.81
C SER A 176 3.61 10.75 33.12
N ASP A 177 3.35 9.45 33.13
CA ASP A 177 4.23 8.37 32.63
C ASP A 177 4.15 8.21 31.09
N GLN A 178 3.17 8.84 30.44
CA GLN A 178 3.04 8.87 28.97
C GLN A 178 3.41 10.23 28.35
N MET A 179 3.40 11.31 29.13
CA MET A 179 3.81 12.65 28.65
C MET A 179 5.30 12.94 28.87
N PHE A 180 5.98 12.25 29.79
CA PHE A 180 7.40 12.46 30.11
C PHE A 180 8.24 11.18 29.95
#